data_AF-A0A3D1XNT1-F1
#
_entry.id   AF-A0A3D1XNT1-F1
#
_cell.length_a   1.000
_cell.length_b   1.000
_cell.length_c   1.000
_cell.angle_alpha   90.00
_cell.angle_beta   90.00
_cell.angle_gamma   90.00
#
_symmetry.space_group_name_H-M   'P 1'
#
loop_
_entity.id
_entity.type
_entity.pdbx_description
1 polymer ?
#
loop_
_entity_poly.entity_id
_entity_poly.type
_entity_poly.pdbx_seq_one_letter_code
_entity_poly.pdbx_strand_id
1 'polypeptide(L)'
;MKEAKIKEILGNKITLLAKLAGQMENQVKAIDQNDGPLLTQILDEKEAVIESLVSDDQELEKGVALLDEKSRVAIASKLKELGTQVESEIQKIIGMENDCEKKLLNEKSELFEKMRSTKNGRTLLKGYGVSARIKSKISGSI
;
A
#
# COMPACT_ATOMS: atom_id res chain seq x y z
N MET A 1 -7.72 32.63 10.39
CA MET A 1 -6.33 32.23 10.03
C MET A 1 -5.76 33.22 9.01
N LYS A 2 -4.44 33.46 8.94
CA LYS A 2 -3.87 34.38 7.92
C LYS A 2 -3.47 33.61 6.65
N GLU A 3 -3.52 34.27 5.49
CA GLU A 3 -3.07 33.73 4.19
C GLU A 3 -1.69 33.05 4.29
N ALA A 4 -0.74 33.68 4.99
CA ALA A 4 0.61 33.14 5.19
C ALA A 4 0.62 31.76 5.87
N LYS A 5 -0.28 31.53 6.85
CA LYS A 5 -0.38 30.24 7.55
C LYS A 5 -0.99 29.16 6.65
N ILE A 6 -1.97 29.51 5.81
CA ILE A 6 -2.52 28.59 4.82
C ILE A 6 -1.45 28.20 3.80
N LYS A 7 -0.66 29.17 3.33
CA LYS A 7 0.46 28.91 2.42
C LYS A 7 1.53 28.00 3.05
N GLU A 8 1.84 28.21 4.32
CA GLU A 8 2.76 27.36 5.09
C GLU A 8 2.25 25.91 5.17
N ILE A 9 0.98 25.71 5.55
CA ILE A 9 0.37 24.37 5.61
C ILE A 9 0.40 23.70 4.24
N LEU A 10 0.04 24.39 3.16
CA LEU A 10 0.09 23.82 1.81
C LEU A 10 1.51 23.46 1.38
N GLY A 11 2.51 24.28 1.73
CA GLY A 11 3.92 23.99 1.47
C GLY A 11 4.43 22.76 2.24
N ASN A 12 4.03 22.63 3.51
CA ASN A 12 4.34 21.45 4.32
C ASN A 12 3.70 20.20 3.73
N LYS A 13 2.44 20.27 3.30
CA LYS A 13 1.76 19.16 2.61
C LYS A 13 2.50 18.69 1.37
N ILE A 14 2.95 19.59 0.51
CA ILE A 14 3.74 19.22 -0.67
C ILE A 14 5.00 18.45 -0.26
N THR A 15 5.68 18.89 0.80
CA THR A 15 6.89 18.23 1.31
C THR A 15 6.58 16.84 1.87
N LEU A 16 5.48 16.70 2.63
CA LEU A 16 5.02 15.42 3.16
C LEU A 16 4.56 14.47 2.07
N LEU A 17 3.86 14.95 1.03
CA LEU A 17 3.48 14.16 -0.13
C LEU A 17 4.69 13.67 -0.91
N ALA A 18 5.72 14.51 -1.09
CA ALA A 18 6.98 14.09 -1.70
C ALA A 18 7.68 12.99 -0.88
N LYS A 19 7.69 13.12 0.46
CA LYS A 19 8.18 12.07 1.36
C LYS A 19 7.37 10.77 1.21
N LEU A 20 6.05 10.87 1.15
CA LEU A 20 5.15 9.73 0.96
C LEU A 20 5.41 9.03 -0.37
N ALA A 21 5.59 9.78 -1.46
CA ALA A 21 5.96 9.23 -2.76
C ALA A 21 7.29 8.47 -2.73
N GLY A 22 8.31 9.01 -2.04
CA GLY A 22 9.57 8.31 -1.83
C GLY A 22 9.42 6.99 -1.06
N GLN A 23 8.51 6.95 -0.08
CA GLN A 23 8.19 5.70 0.63
C GLN A 23 7.48 4.68 -0.26
N MET A 24 6.63 5.12 -1.19
CA MET A 24 6.01 4.21 -2.17
C MET A 24 7.06 3.57 -3.09
N GLU A 25 8.06 4.33 -3.54
CA GLU A 25 9.15 3.77 -4.33
C GLU A 25 9.96 2.71 -3.55
N ASN A 26 10.17 2.93 -2.25
CA ASN A 26 10.81 1.96 -1.38
C ASN A 26 9.94 0.73 -1.15
N GLN A 27 8.63 0.90 -1.00
CA GLN A 27 7.67 -0.20 -0.87
C GLN A 27 7.74 -1.13 -2.08
N VAL A 28 7.75 -0.58 -3.29
CA VAL A 28 7.87 -1.39 -4.53
C VAL A 28 9.15 -2.23 -4.50
N LYS A 29 10.28 -1.64 -4.11
CA LYS A 29 11.57 -2.35 -4.00
C LYS A 29 11.54 -3.45 -2.94
N ALA A 30 10.94 -3.19 -1.77
CA ALA A 30 10.80 -4.17 -0.70
C ALA A 30 9.94 -5.37 -1.16
N ILE A 31 8.86 -5.10 -1.91
CA ILE A 31 8.04 -6.14 -2.54
C ILE A 31 8.86 -6.94 -3.55
N ASP A 32 9.59 -6.29 -4.46
CA ASP A 32 10.45 -6.96 -5.45
C ASP A 32 11.52 -7.86 -4.81
N GLN A 33 12.02 -7.46 -3.65
CA GLN A 33 13.03 -8.20 -2.88
C GLN A 33 12.43 -9.25 -1.95
N ASN A 34 11.10 -9.31 -1.85
CA ASN A 34 10.36 -10.14 -0.90
C ASN A 34 10.82 -9.93 0.56
N ASP A 35 11.16 -8.68 0.89
CA ASP A 35 11.66 -8.26 2.20
C ASP A 35 10.49 -7.80 3.08
N GLY A 36 9.90 -8.77 3.78
CA GLY A 36 8.77 -8.53 4.70
C GLY A 36 9.08 -7.54 5.83
N PRO A 37 10.18 -7.69 6.58
CA PRO A 37 10.55 -6.75 7.63
C PRO A 37 10.70 -5.30 7.13
N LEU A 38 11.38 -5.09 6.00
CA LEU A 38 11.52 -3.76 5.40
C LEU A 38 10.16 -3.21 4.97
N LEU A 39 9.30 -4.05 4.37
CA LEU A 39 7.95 -3.66 3.99
C LEU A 39 7.13 -3.19 5.20
N THR A 40 7.20 -3.89 6.34
CA THR A 40 6.52 -3.46 7.57
C THR A 40 7.02 -2.11 8.07
N GLN A 41 8.34 -1.90 8.10
CA GLN A 41 8.92 -0.61 8.50
C GLN A 41 8.44 0.53 7.60
N ILE A 42 8.42 0.32 6.28
CA ILE A 42 7.95 1.32 5.32
C ILE A 42 6.48 1.66 5.55
N LEU A 43 5.63 0.67 5.87
CA LEU A 43 4.23 0.91 6.18
C LEU A 43 4.05 1.77 7.44
N ASP A 44 4.80 1.50 8.51
CA ASP A 44 4.78 2.32 9.73
C ASP A 44 5.22 3.77 9.44
N GLU A 45 6.28 3.94 8.65
CA GLU A 45 6.77 5.27 8.24
C GLU A 45 5.75 6.03 7.38
N LYS A 46 5.02 5.33 6.50
CA LYS A 46 3.93 5.90 5.69
C LYS A 46 2.76 6.34 6.57
N GLU A 47 2.37 5.52 7.54
CA GLU A 47 1.26 5.82 8.45
C GLU A 47 1.55 7.09 9.25
N ALA A 48 2.76 7.25 9.79
CA ALA A 48 3.18 8.49 10.46
C ALA A 48 3.12 9.75 9.57
N VAL A 49 3.44 9.61 8.28
CA VAL A 49 3.33 10.72 7.31
C VAL A 49 1.85 11.04 7.02
N ILE A 50 1.00 10.02 6.88
CA ILE A 50 -0.44 10.20 6.66
C ILE A 50 -1.09 10.87 7.87
N GLU A 51 -0.76 10.46 9.09
CA GLU A 51 -1.23 11.11 10.32
C GLU A 51 -0.89 12.61 10.35
N SER A 52 0.34 12.96 9.92
CA SER A 52 0.77 14.35 9.83
C SER A 52 -0.05 15.14 8.79
N LEU A 53 -0.30 14.55 7.61
CA LEU A 53 -1.13 15.14 6.56
C LEU A 53 -2.57 15.37 7.05
N VAL A 54 -3.15 14.41 7.75
CA VAL A 54 -4.50 14.50 8.33
C VAL A 54 -4.57 15.61 9.38
N SER A 55 -3.54 15.75 10.22
CA SER A 55 -3.46 16.85 11.18
C SER A 55 -3.43 18.21 10.48
N ASP A 56 -2.62 18.35 9.42
CA ASP A 56 -2.54 19.58 8.62
C ASP A 56 -3.86 19.90 7.90
N ASP A 57 -4.60 18.89 7.42
CA ASP A 57 -5.95 19.03 6.86
C ASP A 57 -6.94 19.55 7.90
N GLN A 58 -6.94 18.97 9.11
CA GLN A 58 -7.82 19.40 10.19
C GLN A 58 -7.51 20.83 10.67
N GLU A 59 -6.24 21.21 10.77
CA GLU A 59 -5.84 22.58 11.10
C GLU A 59 -6.33 23.56 10.02
N LEU A 60 -6.13 23.20 8.75
CA LEU A 60 -6.56 24.01 7.62
C LEU A 60 -8.08 24.20 7.61
N GLU A 61 -8.86 23.13 7.76
CA GLU A 61 -10.32 23.17 7.75
C GLU A 61 -10.85 24.07 8.87
N LYS A 62 -10.35 23.90 10.11
CA LYS A 62 -10.70 24.77 11.25
C LYS A 62 -10.31 26.23 10.98
N GLY A 63 -9.15 26.45 10.39
CA GLY A 63 -8.65 27.77 10.07
C GLY A 63 -9.45 28.52 9.00
N VAL A 64 -9.88 27.79 7.97
CA VAL A 64 -10.70 28.29 6.85
C VAL A 64 -12.14 28.52 7.29
N ALA A 65 -12.69 27.65 8.15
CA ALA A 65 -14.05 27.80 8.70
C ALA A 65 -14.26 29.14 9.42
N LEU A 66 -13.20 29.72 9.99
CA LEU A 66 -13.23 31.01 10.68
C LEU A 66 -13.11 32.24 9.75
N LEU A 67 -12.86 32.03 8.45
CA LEU A 67 -12.77 33.12 7.47
C LEU A 67 -14.14 33.48 6.89
N ASP A 68 -14.32 34.75 6.56
CA ASP A 68 -15.46 35.22 5.77
C ASP A 68 -15.33 34.81 4.30
N GLU A 69 -16.46 34.71 3.61
CA GLU A 69 -16.52 34.20 2.24
C GLU A 69 -15.65 34.99 1.27
N LYS A 70 -15.60 36.33 1.41
CA LYS A 70 -14.79 37.19 0.56
C LYS A 70 -13.30 36.90 0.70
N SER A 71 -12.82 36.71 1.93
CA SER A 71 -11.42 36.35 2.19
C SER A 71 -11.11 34.93 1.71
N ARG A 72 -12.04 33.98 1.88
CA ARG A 72 -11.86 32.61 1.36
C ARG A 72 -11.64 32.59 -0.14
N VAL A 73 -12.51 33.27 -0.90
CA VAL A 73 -12.39 33.35 -2.37
C VAL A 73 -11.08 34.05 -2.79
N ALA A 74 -10.71 35.13 -2.11
CA ALA A 74 -9.47 35.86 -2.42
C ALA A 74 -8.20 35.04 -2.12
N ILE A 75 -8.20 34.27 -1.03
CA ILE A 75 -7.06 33.40 -0.68
C ILE A 75 -7.00 32.20 -1.62
N ALA A 76 -8.15 31.58 -1.93
CA ALA A 76 -8.24 30.44 -2.84
C ALA A 76 -7.73 30.80 -4.24
N SER A 77 -8.04 31.99 -4.75
CA SER A 77 -7.54 32.44 -6.07
C SER A 77 -6.03 32.63 -6.07
N LYS A 78 -5.46 33.21 -5.00
CA LYS A 78 -4.00 33.43 -4.87
C LYS A 78 -3.21 32.14 -4.69
N LEU A 79 -3.75 31.17 -3.95
CA LEU A 79 -3.07 29.91 -3.63
C LEU A 79 -3.48 28.77 -4.56
N LYS A 80 -4.20 29.07 -5.65
CA LYS A 80 -4.73 28.09 -6.59
C LYS A 80 -3.65 27.15 -7.12
N GLU A 81 -2.50 27.68 -7.52
CA GLU A 81 -1.38 26.88 -8.05
C GLU A 81 -0.88 25.84 -7.05
N LEU A 82 -0.72 26.23 -5.78
CA LEU A 82 -0.34 25.32 -4.70
C LEU A 82 -1.42 24.26 -4.46
N GLY A 83 -2.70 24.66 -4.48
CA GLY A 83 -3.82 23.72 -4.39
C GLY A 83 -3.79 22.68 -5.51
N THR A 84 -3.62 23.12 -6.76
CA THR A 84 -3.53 22.20 -7.91
C THR A 84 -2.32 21.29 -7.85
N GLN A 85 -1.18 21.78 -7.32
CA GLN A 85 0.01 20.96 -7.13
C GLN A 85 -0.23 19.86 -6.09
N VAL A 86 -0.84 20.21 -4.95
CA VAL A 86 -1.22 19.24 -3.91
C VAL A 86 -2.15 18.17 -4.48
N GLU A 87 -3.19 18.56 -5.22
CA GLU A 87 -4.11 17.61 -5.87
C GLU A 87 -3.39 16.67 -6.85
N SER A 88 -2.49 17.20 -7.66
CA SER A 88 -1.70 16.41 -8.61
C SER A 88 -0.82 15.36 -7.90
N GLU A 89 -0.13 15.75 -6.82
CA GLU A 89 0.72 14.82 -6.05
C GLU A 89 -0.12 13.74 -5.36
N ILE A 90 -1.30 14.09 -4.83
CA ILE A 90 -2.23 13.11 -4.25
C ILE A 90 -2.68 12.10 -5.31
N GLN A 91 -3.08 12.55 -6.50
CA GLN A 91 -3.49 11.65 -7.58
C GLN A 91 -2.37 10.70 -8.00
N LYS A 92 -1.13 11.20 -8.06
CA LYS A 92 0.04 10.37 -8.33
C LYS A 92 0.23 9.29 -7.27
N ILE A 93 0.14 9.65 -5.99
CA ILE A 93 0.29 8.72 -4.86
C ILE A 93 -0.81 7.65 -4.88
N ILE A 94 -2.06 8.03 -5.15
CA ILE A 94 -3.19 7.08 -5.29
C ILE A 94 -2.90 6.08 -6.42
N GLY A 95 -2.37 6.55 -7.56
CA GLY A 95 -1.96 5.68 -8.65
C GLY A 95 -0.91 4.65 -8.22
N MET A 96 0.14 5.11 -7.51
CA MET A 96 1.21 4.24 -7.02
C MET A 96 0.70 3.19 -6.02
N GLU A 97 -0.20 3.56 -5.11
CA GLU A 97 -0.79 2.63 -4.15
C GLU A 97 -1.63 1.55 -4.82
N ASN A 98 -2.48 1.94 -5.78
CA ASN A 98 -3.29 0.98 -6.54
C ASN A 98 -2.42 -0.04 -7.29
N ASP A 99 -1.27 0.39 -7.81
CA ASP A 99 -0.34 -0.51 -8.49
C ASP A 99 0.40 -1.44 -7.52
N CYS A 100 0.77 -0.95 -6.34
CA CYS A 100 1.31 -1.78 -5.27
C CYS A 100 0.31 -2.84 -4.79
N GLU A 101 -0.95 -2.45 -4.59
CA GLU A 101 -2.03 -3.36 -4.19
C GLU A 101 -2.22 -4.49 -5.21
N LYS A 102 -2.32 -4.15 -6.51
CA LYS A 102 -2.43 -5.14 -7.58
C LYS A 102 -1.27 -6.14 -7.57
N LYS A 103 -0.05 -5.65 -7.36
CA LYS A 103 1.15 -6.50 -7.31
C LYS A 103 1.09 -7.49 -6.16
N LEU A 104 0.78 -7.03 -4.95
CA LEU A 104 0.62 -7.88 -3.77
C LEU A 104 -0.50 -8.92 -3.94
N LEU A 105 -1.62 -8.53 -4.56
CA LEU A 105 -2.72 -9.46 -4.86
C LEU A 105 -2.31 -10.55 -5.85
N ASN A 106 -1.53 -10.22 -6.87
CA ASN A 106 -1.00 -11.18 -7.82
C ASN A 106 -0.04 -12.17 -7.15
N GLU A 107 0.92 -11.67 -6.37
CA GLU A 107 1.87 -12.52 -5.62
C GLU A 107 1.15 -13.47 -4.66
N LYS A 108 0.14 -12.96 -3.93
CA LYS A 108 -0.72 -13.77 -3.08
C LYS A 108 -1.41 -14.89 -3.86
N SER A 109 -1.97 -14.58 -5.04
CA SER A 109 -2.64 -15.56 -5.90
C SER A 109 -1.67 -16.67 -6.36
N GLU A 110 -0.49 -16.29 -6.83
CA GLU A 110 0.54 -17.26 -7.24
C GLU A 110 1.00 -18.17 -6.09
N LEU A 111 1.18 -17.61 -4.90
CA LEU A 111 1.52 -18.39 -3.71
C LEU A 111 0.41 -19.40 -3.36
N PHE A 112 -0.86 -19.00 -3.42
CA PHE A 112 -1.97 -19.91 -3.19
C PHE A 112 -2.01 -21.06 -4.19
N GLU A 113 -1.78 -20.81 -5.47
CA GLU A 113 -1.73 -21.86 -6.49
C GLU A 113 -0.55 -22.81 -6.28
N LYS A 114 0.64 -22.30 -5.91
CA LYS A 114 1.80 -23.13 -5.52
C LYS A 114 1.52 -23.99 -4.28
N MET A 115 0.85 -23.44 -3.27
CA MET A 115 0.44 -24.20 -2.08
C MET A 115 -0.55 -25.30 -2.44
N ARG A 116 -1.53 -25.01 -3.32
CA ARG A 116 -2.52 -25.97 -3.80
C ARG A 116 -1.87 -27.11 -4.58
N SER A 117 -0.96 -26.79 -5.51
CA SER A 117 -0.23 -27.81 -6.28
C SER A 117 0.62 -28.70 -5.37
N THR A 118 1.28 -28.13 -4.36
CA THR A 118 2.07 -28.85 -3.36
C THR A 118 1.19 -29.79 -2.53
N LYS A 119 0.02 -29.32 -2.09
CA LYS A 119 -0.97 -30.15 -1.36
C LYS A 119 -1.46 -31.32 -2.22
N ASN A 120 -1.72 -31.07 -3.50
CA ASN A 120 -2.14 -32.10 -4.46
C ASN A 120 -1.02 -33.12 -4.70
N GLY A 121 0.22 -32.65 -4.93
CA GLY A 121 1.40 -33.51 -5.06
C GLY A 121 1.65 -34.37 -3.82
N ARG A 122 1.54 -33.80 -2.61
CA ARG A 122 1.60 -34.56 -1.35
C ARG A 122 0.51 -35.63 -1.25
N THR A 123 -0.68 -35.35 -1.78
CA THR A 123 -1.79 -36.32 -1.81
C THR A 123 -1.49 -37.47 -2.78
N LEU A 124 -0.90 -37.17 -3.94
CA LEU A 124 -0.44 -38.19 -4.89
C LEU A 124 0.68 -39.06 -4.29
N LEU A 125 1.67 -38.46 -3.60
CA LEU A 125 2.77 -39.18 -2.96
C LEU A 125 2.31 -40.13 -1.84
N LYS A 126 1.20 -39.85 -1.15
CA LYS A 126 0.59 -40.81 -0.20
C LYS A 126 0.19 -42.12 -0.88
N GLY A 127 -0.18 -42.09 -2.17
CA GLY A 127 -0.48 -43.28 -2.96
C GLY A 127 0.77 -44.08 -3.37
N TYR A 128 1.94 -43.44 -3.44
CA TYR A 128 3.21 -44.11 -3.80
C TYR A 128 3.91 -44.77 -2.61
N GLY A 129 3.62 -44.37 -1.37
CA GLY A 129 4.11 -45.00 -0.14
C GLY A 129 3.18 -46.05 0.47
N VAL A 130 1.90 -46.01 0.11
CA VAL A 130 0.91 -47.06 0.45
C VAL A 130 0.64 -47.83 -0.83
N SER A 131 1.64 -48.54 -1.34
CA SER A 131 1.33 -49.67 -2.21
C SER A 131 0.37 -50.54 -1.40
N ALA A 132 -0.84 -50.79 -1.93
CA ALA A 132 -1.62 -51.90 -1.45
C ALA A 132 -0.64 -53.08 -1.46
N ARG A 133 -0.27 -53.58 -0.28
CA ARG A 133 0.69 -54.66 -0.15
C ARG A 133 0.09 -55.80 -0.96
N ILE A 134 0.54 -55.96 -2.20
CA ILE A 134 0.14 -57.07 -3.06
C ILE A 134 0.66 -58.27 -2.30
N LYS A 135 -0.20 -58.92 -1.51
CA LYS A 135 0.12 -60.22 -0.95
C LYS A 135 0.28 -61.10 -2.17
N SER A 136 1.53 -61.43 -2.51
CA SER A 136 1.82 -62.49 -3.46
C SER A 136 1.00 -63.70 -3.03
N LYS A 137 0.04 -64.12 -3.88
CA LYS A 137 -0.60 -65.43 -3.72
C LYS A 137 0.51 -66.45 -3.96
N ILE A 138 1.18 -66.87 -2.89
CA ILE A 138 2.06 -68.03 -2.95
C ILE A 138 1.13 -69.20 -3.18
N SER A 139 1.16 -69.73 -4.40
CA SER A 139 0.56 -70.99 -4.78
C SER A 139 1.23 -72.09 -3.97
N GLY A 140 0.57 -72.53 -2.91
CA GLY A 140 0.93 -73.74 -2.16
C GLY A 140 0.09 -74.89 -2.68
N SER A 141 0.71 -75.78 -3.45
CA SER A 141 0.19 -77.11 -3.76
C SER A 141 -0.01 -77.92 -2.48
N ILE A 142 -1.17 -78.56 -2.34
CA ILE A 142 -1.34 -79.84 -1.65
C ILE A 142 -2.11 -80.73 -2.60
#